data_AF-A0A1B7WJI6-F1
#
_entry.id   AF-A0A1B7WJI6-F1
#
_cell.length_a   1.000
_cell.length_b   1.000
_cell.length_c   1.000
_cell.angle_alpha   90.00
_cell.angle_beta   90.00
_cell.angle_gamma   90.00
#
_symmetry.space_group_name_H-M   'P 1'
#
loop_
_entity.id
_entity.type
_entity.pdbx_description
1 polymer ?
#
loop_
_entity_poly.entity_id
_entity_poly.type
_entity_poly.pdbx_seq_one_letter_code
_entity_poly.pdbx_strand_id
1 'polypeptide(L)'
;MTVTEVLQIVDELVFKHTGNHLNDLQRSAVQGIWHGKIYSEIANEFGYESENHIGNVSRELYKILAKELGEDVTKSNFCWSIERLANSFNQQILGIGIKNHVNWCPNNTDIQKQAINDEVKIKQRISYINLKQSPKITHFYGRINELSTYRLNK
;
A
#
# COMPACT_ATOMS: atom_id res chain seq x y z
N MET A 1 -6.25 4.49 13.35
CA MET A 1 -6.79 5.64 12.61
C MET A 1 -8.30 5.63 12.73
N THR A 2 -8.92 6.79 12.93
CA THR A 2 -10.37 6.97 12.99
C THR A 2 -10.97 7.01 11.57
N VAL A 3 -12.25 6.65 11.44
CA VAL A 3 -12.97 6.66 10.16
C VAL A 3 -13.01 8.07 9.56
N THR A 4 -13.11 9.10 10.39
CA THR A 4 -13.13 10.50 9.95
C THR A 4 -11.81 10.90 9.31
N GLU A 5 -10.67 10.50 9.89
CA GLU A 5 -9.34 10.76 9.30
C GLU A 5 -9.19 10.04 7.95
N VAL A 6 -9.67 8.79 7.84
CA VAL A 6 -9.66 8.04 6.59
C VAL A 6 -10.48 8.74 5.51
N LEU A 7 -11.69 9.18 5.87
CA LEU A 7 -12.56 9.91 4.97
C LEU A 7 -11.90 11.20 4.48
N GLN A 8 -11.22 11.94 5.36
CA GLN A 8 -10.48 13.16 4.98
C GLN A 8 -9.34 12.85 4.01
N ILE A 9 -8.51 11.85 4.31
CA ILE A 9 -7.39 11.46 3.42
C ILE A 9 -7.90 11.07 2.03
N VAL A 10 -8.93 10.21 1.97
CA VAL A 10 -9.48 9.75 0.70
C VAL A 10 -10.16 10.90 -0.06
N ASP A 11 -10.83 11.80 0.66
CA ASP A 11 -11.47 12.98 0.09
C ASP A 11 -10.46 13.93 -0.57
N GLU A 12 -9.33 14.20 0.08
CA GLU A 12 -8.25 15.00 -0.48
C GLU A 12 -7.63 14.35 -1.72
N LEU A 13 -7.39 13.03 -1.70
CA LEU A 13 -6.86 12.31 -2.86
C LEU A 13 -7.82 12.36 -4.05
N VAL A 14 -9.11 12.14 -3.81
CA VAL A 14 -10.14 12.20 -4.86
C VAL A 14 -10.30 13.62 -5.39
N PHE A 15 -10.28 14.63 -4.52
CA PHE A 15 -10.32 16.03 -4.91
C PHE A 15 -9.13 16.41 -5.78
N LYS A 16 -7.92 15.98 -5.42
CA LYS A 16 -6.71 16.22 -6.20
C LYS A 16 -6.81 15.62 -7.62
N HIS A 17 -7.41 14.45 -7.76
CA HIS A 17 -7.57 13.77 -9.05
C HIS A 17 -8.70 14.35 -9.92
N THR A 18 -9.84 14.65 -9.30
CA THR A 18 -11.11 14.90 -10.01
C THR A 18 -11.58 16.35 -9.93
N GLY A 19 -11.00 17.16 -9.03
CA GLY A 19 -11.47 18.50 -8.68
C GLY A 19 -12.75 18.53 -7.83
N ASN A 20 -13.29 17.36 -7.46
CA ASN A 20 -14.53 17.23 -6.69
C ASN A 20 -14.30 16.41 -5.43
N HIS A 21 -14.97 16.79 -4.33
CA HIS A 21 -14.97 16.03 -3.08
C HIS A 21 -15.85 14.77 -3.20
N LEU A 22 -15.69 13.85 -2.24
CA LEU A 22 -16.49 12.64 -2.18
C LEU A 22 -17.97 12.98 -2.02
N ASN A 23 -18.81 12.36 -2.85
CA ASN A 23 -20.25 12.38 -2.63
C ASN A 23 -20.66 11.41 -1.50
N ASP A 24 -21.90 11.50 -1.04
CA ASP A 24 -22.39 10.71 0.11
C ASP A 24 -22.30 9.20 -0.13
N LEU A 25 -22.49 8.75 -1.37
CA LEU A 25 -22.36 7.35 -1.76
C LEU A 25 -20.91 6.86 -1.67
N GLN A 26 -19.96 7.66 -2.17
CA GLN A 26 -18.53 7.37 -2.07
C GLN A 26 -18.07 7.38 -0.61
N ARG A 27 -18.53 8.33 0.20
CA ARG A 27 -18.26 8.39 1.64
C ARG A 27 -18.75 7.14 2.36
N SER A 28 -19.99 6.73 2.09
CA SER A 28 -20.57 5.52 2.67
C SER A 28 -19.80 4.25 2.26
N ALA A 29 -19.37 4.17 0.99
CA ALA A 29 -18.53 3.09 0.52
C ALA A 29 -17.17 3.06 1.24
N VAL A 30 -16.46 4.18 1.32
CA VAL A 30 -15.17 4.29 2.02
C VAL A 30 -15.31 3.90 3.48
N GLN A 31 -16.33 4.43 4.16
CA GLN A 31 -16.63 4.10 5.56
C GLN A 31 -16.89 2.60 5.73
N GLY A 32 -17.71 2.00 4.88
CA GLY A 32 -18.02 0.57 4.96
C GLY A 32 -16.80 -0.32 4.69
N ILE A 33 -16.03 -0.01 3.66
CA ILE A 33 -14.80 -0.76 3.30
C ILE A 33 -13.78 -0.67 4.43
N TRP A 34 -13.60 0.51 5.03
CA TRP A 34 -12.68 0.70 6.14
C TRP A 34 -13.02 -0.16 7.36
N HIS A 35 -14.32 -0.36 7.63
CA HIS A 35 -14.79 -1.27 8.68
C HIS A 35 -14.76 -2.76 8.29
N GLY A 36 -14.27 -3.10 7.09
CA GLY A 36 -14.20 -4.48 6.62
C GLY A 36 -15.55 -5.08 6.19
N LYS A 37 -16.57 -4.25 5.96
CA LYS A 37 -17.91 -4.72 5.56
C LYS A 37 -17.92 -5.22 4.11
N ILE A 38 -18.79 -6.18 3.82
CA ILE A 38 -19.08 -6.59 2.43
C ILE A 38 -20.07 -5.64 1.77
N TYR A 39 -20.12 -5.61 0.44
CA TYR A 39 -20.91 -4.60 -0.29
C TYR A 39 -22.43 -4.70 -0.03
N SER A 40 -22.94 -5.90 0.24
CA SER A 40 -24.34 -6.10 0.66
C SER A 40 -24.64 -5.49 2.02
N GLU A 41 -23.73 -5.58 2.99
CA GLU A 41 -23.89 -4.95 4.30
C GLU A 41 -23.90 -3.43 4.19
N ILE A 42 -22.98 -2.87 3.38
CA ILE A 42 -22.93 -1.42 3.12
C ILE A 42 -24.21 -0.96 2.43
N ALA A 43 -24.69 -1.71 1.43
CA ALA A 43 -25.94 -1.38 0.75
C ALA A 43 -27.12 -1.35 1.73
N ASN A 44 -27.24 -2.36 2.59
CA ASN A 44 -28.31 -2.44 3.58
C ASN A 44 -28.23 -1.34 4.65
N GLU A 45 -27.03 -1.05 5.17
CA GLU A 45 -26.82 -0.07 6.24
C GLU A 45 -27.16 1.36 5.79
N PHE A 46 -26.78 1.71 4.57
CA PHE A 46 -26.95 3.07 4.03
C PHE A 46 -28.18 3.20 3.11
N GLY A 47 -28.99 2.13 2.99
CA GLY A 47 -30.25 2.17 2.24
C GLY A 47 -30.10 2.20 0.71
N TYR A 48 -29.05 1.60 0.16
CA TYR A 48 -28.84 1.49 -1.28
C TYR A 48 -29.47 0.21 -1.85
N GLU A 49 -30.08 0.33 -3.03
CA GLU A 49 -30.86 -0.75 -3.65
C GLU A 49 -30.03 -1.95 -4.13
N SER A 50 -28.71 -1.78 -4.35
CA SER A 50 -27.87 -2.83 -4.93
C SER A 50 -26.43 -2.81 -4.44
N GLU A 51 -25.94 -3.99 -4.02
CA GLU A 51 -24.52 -4.21 -3.72
C GLU A 51 -23.61 -3.95 -4.94
N ASN A 52 -24.13 -4.16 -6.16
CA ASN A 52 -23.37 -3.91 -7.39
C ASN A 52 -23.07 -2.42 -7.55
N HIS A 53 -23.97 -1.55 -7.10
CA HIS A 53 -23.76 -0.12 -7.14
C HIS A 53 -22.58 0.27 -6.25
N ILE A 54 -22.52 -0.25 -5.02
CA ILE A 54 -21.40 -0.06 -4.10
C ILE A 54 -20.11 -0.63 -4.69
N GLY A 55 -20.17 -1.84 -5.27
CA GLY A 55 -19.01 -2.45 -5.92
C GLY A 55 -18.46 -1.61 -7.08
N ASN A 56 -19.33 -1.02 -7.90
CA ASN A 56 -18.94 -0.14 -9.00
C ASN A 56 -18.25 1.13 -8.48
N VAL A 57 -18.86 1.79 -7.50
CA VAL A 57 -18.29 3.00 -6.87
C VAL A 57 -16.93 2.69 -6.23
N SER A 58 -16.83 1.57 -5.52
CA SER A 58 -15.59 1.13 -4.88
C SER A 58 -14.47 0.91 -5.91
N ARG A 59 -14.78 0.27 -7.06
CA ARG A 59 -13.80 0.05 -8.12
C ARG A 59 -13.30 1.35 -8.73
N GLU A 60 -14.17 2.35 -8.90
CA GLU A 60 -13.74 3.67 -9.38
C GLU A 60 -12.86 4.39 -8.35
N LEU A 61 -13.20 4.32 -7.06
CA LEU A 61 -12.36 4.86 -5.99
C LEU A 61 -10.96 4.22 -6.00
N TYR A 62 -10.87 2.89 -6.12
CA TYR A 62 -9.59 2.21 -6.19
C TYR A 62 -8.74 2.68 -7.39
N LYS A 63 -9.33 2.88 -8.57
CA LYS A 63 -8.62 3.41 -9.73
C LYS A 63 -8.08 4.82 -9.50
N ILE A 64 -8.86 5.68 -8.85
CA ILE A 64 -8.43 7.04 -8.53
C ILE A 64 -7.27 7.00 -7.54
N LEU A 65 -7.42 6.25 -6.46
CA LEU A 65 -6.39 6.12 -5.43
C LEU A 65 -5.11 5.49 -5.98
N ALA A 66 -5.22 4.49 -6.85
CA ALA A 66 -4.07 3.88 -7.50
C ALA A 66 -3.24 4.88 -8.32
N LYS A 67 -3.91 5.79 -9.04
CA LYS A 67 -3.24 6.86 -9.79
C LYS A 67 -2.57 7.87 -8.88
N GLU A 68 -3.22 8.26 -7.78
CA GLU A 68 -2.68 9.26 -6.85
C GLU A 68 -1.55 8.72 -5.98
N LEU A 69 -1.60 7.44 -5.61
CA LEU A 69 -0.58 6.77 -4.81
C LEU A 69 0.57 6.19 -5.65
N GLY A 70 0.37 6.01 -6.96
CA GLY A 70 1.35 5.39 -7.84
C GLY A 70 1.53 3.88 -7.61
N GLU A 71 0.55 3.20 -7.02
CA GLU A 71 0.54 1.76 -6.78
C GLU A 71 -0.84 1.16 -7.06
N ASP A 72 -0.92 -0.17 -7.18
CA ASP A 72 -2.22 -0.83 -7.34
C ASP A 72 -3.01 -0.84 -6.02
N VAL A 73 -4.22 -0.31 -6.05
CA VAL A 73 -5.14 -0.30 -4.92
C VAL A 73 -6.32 -1.21 -5.24
N THR A 74 -6.64 -2.09 -4.30
CA THR A 74 -7.69 -3.10 -4.37
C THR A 74 -8.43 -3.14 -3.04
N LYS A 75 -9.54 -3.88 -2.99
CA LYS A 75 -10.29 -4.09 -1.74
C LYS A 75 -9.41 -4.62 -0.60
N SER A 76 -8.46 -5.51 -0.91
CA SER A 76 -7.66 -6.21 0.09
C SER A 76 -6.55 -5.35 0.70
N ASN A 77 -6.03 -4.37 -0.05
CA ASN A 77 -4.93 -3.53 0.41
C ASN A 77 -5.34 -2.08 0.69
N PHE A 78 -6.57 -1.67 0.38
CA PHE A 78 -7.09 -0.33 0.60
C PHE A 78 -6.75 0.22 1.99
N CYS A 79 -7.11 -0.51 3.07
CA CYS A 79 -6.86 -0.03 4.43
C CYS A 79 -5.36 0.17 4.68
N TRP A 80 -4.55 -0.81 4.30
CA TRP A 80 -3.10 -0.74 4.47
C TRP A 80 -2.46 0.40 3.66
N SER A 81 -2.91 0.64 2.43
CA SER A 81 -2.41 1.74 1.59
C SER A 81 -2.70 3.10 2.23
N ILE A 82 -3.90 3.31 2.78
CA ILE A 82 -4.26 4.55 3.46
C ILE A 82 -3.50 4.71 4.78
N GLU A 83 -3.39 3.65 5.59
CA GLU A 83 -2.59 3.68 6.83
C GLU A 83 -1.14 4.01 6.56
N ARG A 84 -0.54 3.37 5.55
CA ARG A 84 0.84 3.63 5.16
C ARG A 84 1.01 5.05 4.67
N LEU A 85 0.07 5.57 3.89
CA LEU A 85 0.09 6.96 3.45
C LEU A 85 0.08 7.91 4.66
N ALA A 86 -0.83 7.72 5.62
CA ALA A 86 -0.88 8.53 6.84
C ALA A 86 0.38 8.43 7.72
N ASN A 87 0.94 7.23 7.84
CA ASN A 87 2.19 7.04 8.56
C ASN A 87 3.38 7.66 7.80
N SER A 88 3.32 7.68 6.46
CA SER A 88 4.25 8.44 5.62
C SER A 88 4.08 9.93 5.81
N PHE A 89 2.87 10.45 6.00
CA PHE A 89 2.67 11.87 6.33
C PHE A 89 3.36 12.28 7.65
N ASN A 90 3.44 11.37 8.63
CA ASN A 90 4.25 11.58 9.83
C ASN A 90 5.78 11.55 9.57
N GLN A 91 6.22 11.09 8.39
CA GLN A 91 7.63 11.08 7.95
C GLN A 91 7.88 11.70 6.55
N GLN A 92 6.97 12.57 6.08
CA GLN A 92 6.96 13.28 4.79
C GLN A 92 6.44 12.53 3.54
N ILE A 93 6.01 13.34 2.55
CA ILE A 93 5.70 13.04 1.13
C ILE A 93 4.20 13.08 0.76
N LEU A 94 3.60 14.25 0.91
CA LEU A 94 2.75 14.87 -0.12
C LEU A 94 3.36 16.28 -0.32
N GLY A 95 3.34 16.85 -1.51
CA GLY A 95 4.03 18.09 -1.89
C GLY A 95 3.61 19.38 -1.15
N ILE A 96 3.63 19.37 0.17
CA ILE A 96 3.53 20.51 1.06
C ILE A 96 4.95 20.73 1.59
N GLY A 97 5.59 21.81 1.15
CA GLY A 97 7.02 22.07 1.33
C GLY A 97 7.45 22.16 2.79
N ILE A 98 7.89 21.04 3.37
CA ILE A 98 8.61 21.01 4.64
C ILE A 98 9.85 20.13 4.45
N LYS A 99 11.04 20.71 4.58
CA LYS A 99 12.32 20.00 4.44
C LYS A 99 12.57 19.11 5.65
N ASN A 100 12.55 17.78 5.52
CA ASN A 100 13.34 16.90 6.37
C ASN A 100 14.09 15.89 5.49
N HIS A 101 15.39 15.79 5.71
CA HIS A 101 16.27 14.85 5.03
C HIS A 101 16.03 13.43 5.58
N VAL A 102 15.14 12.67 4.95
CA VAL A 102 15.16 11.21 5.06
C VAL A 102 15.48 10.66 3.69
N ASN A 103 16.73 10.22 3.51
CA ASN A 103 17.19 9.57 2.29
C ASN A 103 16.63 8.14 2.24
N TRP A 104 15.38 8.00 1.80
CA TRP A 104 14.87 6.72 1.34
C TRP A 104 15.43 6.49 -0.07
N CYS A 105 16.17 5.39 -0.22
CA CYS A 105 16.99 5.00 -1.37
C CYS A 105 16.69 5.76 -2.70
N PRO A 106 17.68 6.46 -3.29
CA PRO A 106 17.46 7.27 -4.48
C PRO A 106 17.35 6.36 -5.71
N ASN A 107 16.15 5.89 -6.01
CA ASN A 107 15.87 5.42 -7.36
C ASN A 107 15.53 6.65 -8.20
N ASN A 108 16.58 7.35 -8.64
CA ASN A 108 16.51 8.30 -9.74
C ASN A 108 15.96 7.56 -10.96
N THR A 109 14.68 7.75 -11.26
CA THR A 109 14.15 7.53 -12.62
C THR A 109 13.96 8.89 -13.28
N ASP A 110 15.09 9.51 -13.62
CA ASP A 110 15.18 10.47 -14.70
C ASP A 110 16.31 10.02 -15.63
N ILE A 111 15.97 9.11 -16.54
CA ILE A 111 16.70 8.98 -17.80
C ILE A 111 15.66 8.88 -18.91
N GLN A 112 15.20 10.03 -19.40
CA GLN A 112 14.71 10.08 -20.77
C GLN A 112 15.91 10.10 -21.73
N LYS A 113 15.98 9.05 -22.54
CA LYS A 113 16.58 8.98 -23.89
C LYS A 113 18.09 9.19 -24.01
N GLN A 114 18.81 8.07 -24.15
CA GLN A 114 19.59 7.79 -25.38
C GLN A 114 20.00 6.32 -25.42
N ALA A 115 19.62 5.65 -26.50
CA ALA A 115 20.01 4.28 -26.81
C ALA A 115 21.52 4.21 -27.07
N ILE A 116 22.27 3.38 -26.31
CA ILE A 116 23.55 2.77 -26.72
C ILE A 116 23.77 1.49 -25.88
N ASN A 117 23.67 0.33 -26.56
CA ASN A 117 24.37 -0.96 -26.34
C ASN A 117 24.59 -1.50 -24.90
N ASP A 118 23.61 -2.25 -24.37
CA ASP A 118 23.66 -2.88 -23.04
C ASP A 118 24.03 -4.38 -23.01
N GLU A 119 24.55 -4.97 -24.09
CA GLU A 119 24.89 -6.41 -24.09
C GLU A 119 26.22 -6.76 -23.38
N VAL A 120 27.01 -5.79 -22.93
CA VAL A 120 28.39 -6.04 -22.42
C VAL A 120 28.55 -5.83 -20.90
N LYS A 121 27.55 -5.29 -20.18
CA LYS A 121 27.73 -4.81 -18.79
C LYS A 121 27.17 -5.69 -17.66
N ILE A 122 26.52 -6.82 -17.98
CA ILE A 122 25.90 -7.71 -16.97
C ILE A 122 26.94 -8.61 -16.28
N LYS A 123 28.11 -8.85 -16.89
CA LYS A 123 29.13 -9.77 -16.36
C LYS A 123 29.91 -9.26 -15.14
N GLN A 124 29.87 -7.97 -14.81
CA GLN A 124 30.70 -7.37 -13.75
C GLN A 124 29.99 -7.16 -12.41
N ARG A 125 28.68 -7.48 -12.28
CA ARG A 125 27.91 -7.16 -11.07
C ARG A 125 27.48 -8.34 -10.20
N ILE A 126 27.85 -9.57 -10.54
CA ILE A 126 27.65 -10.70 -9.63
C ILE A 126 28.89 -10.78 -8.73
N SER A 127 28.96 -9.91 -7.72
CA SER A 127 29.94 -10.09 -6.65
C SER A 127 29.58 -11.41 -5.96
N TYR A 128 30.40 -12.44 -6.18
CA TYR A 128 30.25 -13.73 -5.51
C TYR A 128 30.37 -13.51 -4.00
N ILE A 129 29.25 -13.56 -3.28
CA ILE A 129 29.21 -13.41 -1.83
C ILE A 129 29.60 -14.76 -1.21
N ASN A 130 30.77 -14.81 -0.58
CA ASN A 130 31.29 -16.02 0.04
C ASN A 130 30.62 -16.28 1.39
N LEU A 131 29.62 -17.15 1.40
CA LEU A 131 28.83 -17.52 2.59
C LEU A 131 29.64 -18.21 3.69
N LYS A 132 30.89 -18.66 3.43
CA LYS A 132 31.76 -19.23 4.48
C LYS A 132 32.19 -18.19 5.52
N GLN A 133 32.06 -16.90 5.22
CA GLN A 133 32.39 -15.81 6.15
C GLN A 133 31.19 -15.32 6.96
N SER A 134 30.02 -15.97 6.83
CA SER A 134 28.84 -15.58 7.61
C SER A 134 29.07 -15.81 9.12
N PRO A 135 28.62 -14.88 9.99
CA PRO A 135 28.65 -15.09 11.44
C PRO A 135 27.92 -16.35 11.86
N LYS A 136 28.43 -17.02 12.89
CA LYS A 136 27.74 -18.17 13.47
C LYS A 136 26.43 -17.72 14.09
N ILE A 137 25.33 -18.39 13.74
CA ILE A 137 24.04 -18.19 14.42
C ILE A 137 24.23 -18.66 15.87
N THR A 138 24.25 -17.72 16.83
CA THR A 138 24.48 -18.01 18.25
C THR A 138 23.18 -18.15 19.04
N HIS A 139 22.08 -17.61 18.51
CA HIS A 139 20.78 -17.62 19.17
C HIS A 139 19.68 -17.87 18.15
N PHE A 140 18.79 -18.80 18.47
CA PHE A 140 17.56 -19.01 17.73
C PHE A 140 16.42 -18.44 18.57
N TYR A 141 15.66 -17.50 18.01
CA TYR A 141 14.50 -16.92 18.66
C TYR A 141 13.23 -17.47 17.99
N GLY A 142 12.38 -18.16 18.76
CA GLY A 142 11.05 -18.60 18.33
C GLY A 142 10.91 -20.06 17.87
N ARG A 143 9.65 -20.44 17.56
CA ARG A 143 9.17 -21.74 17.03
C ARG A 143 9.48 -22.99 17.87
N ILE A 144 9.50 -22.83 19.19
CA ILE A 144 9.74 -23.92 20.16
C ILE A 144 8.64 -25.00 20.05
N ASN A 145 7.38 -24.58 19.86
CA ASN A 145 6.22 -25.49 19.78
C ASN A 145 6.17 -26.31 18.48
N GLU A 146 6.81 -25.86 17.41
CA GLU A 146 6.87 -26.60 16.14
C GLU A 146 7.98 -27.65 16.15
N LEU A 147 9.05 -27.39 16.92
CA LEU A 147 10.18 -28.31 17.09
C LEU A 147 9.87 -29.47 18.04
N SER A 148 8.95 -29.28 19.00
CA SER A 148 8.52 -30.35 19.90
C SER A 148 7.74 -31.45 19.16
N THR A 149 6.99 -31.11 18.11
CA THR A 149 6.22 -32.08 17.32
C THR A 149 7.11 -33.03 16.52
N TYR A 150 8.31 -32.61 16.13
CA TYR A 150 9.25 -33.44 15.36
C TYR A 150 10.08 -34.40 16.22
N ARG A 151 10.12 -34.22 17.54
CA ARG A 151 10.97 -35.02 18.44
C ARG A 151 10.30 -36.29 18.99
N LEU A 152 9.02 -36.51 18.68
CA LEU A 152 8.25 -37.68 19.14
C LEU A 152 8.30 -38.88 18.18
N ASN A 153 9.03 -38.80 17.07
CA ASN A 153 9.23 -39.92 16.14
C ASN A 153 10.71 -40.34 16.07
N LYS A 154 11.28 -40.79 17.20
CA LYS A 154 12.51 -41.58 17.20
C LYS A 154 12.46 -42.68 18.24
#